data_AF-A0A7V1H1R3-F1
#
_entry.id   AF-A0A7V1H1R3-F1
#
_cell.length_a   1.000
_cell.length_b   1.000
_cell.length_c   1.000
_cell.angle_alpha   90.00
_cell.angle_beta   90.00
_cell.angle_gamma   90.00
#
_symmetry.space_group_name_H-M   'P 1'
#
loop_
_entity.id
_entity.type
_entity.pdbx_description
1 polymer ?
#
loop_
_entity_poly.entity_id
_entity_poly.type
_entity_poly.pdbx_seq_one_letter_code
_entity_poly.pdbx_strand_id
1 'polypeptide(L)'
;MKPTVLSTNDISFCLANALDFVSPLLADHHMKVASLSLSLATELGFSDDEQLDVSLAALLHDTGALSLDDRFKLFKFDTRKTRVHCELGYQLYNRFAPFTKIAELIRHHHTYWEDGRGTEDKGEKFIWDVILYI
;
A
#
# COMPACT_ATOMS: atom_id res chain seq x y z
N MET A 1 -29.72 -19.77 -6.38
CA MET A 1 -28.73 -18.68 -6.56
C MET A 1 -27.44 -19.29 -7.07
N LYS A 2 -26.83 -18.74 -8.14
CA LYS A 2 -25.44 -19.07 -8.46
C LYS A 2 -24.55 -18.42 -7.38
N PRO A 3 -23.51 -19.10 -6.89
CA PRO A 3 -22.58 -18.47 -5.96
C PRO A 3 -21.93 -17.27 -6.66
N THR A 4 -21.97 -16.11 -5.99
CA THR A 4 -21.19 -14.94 -6.41
C THR A 4 -19.72 -15.26 -6.14
N VAL A 5 -18.89 -15.18 -7.17
CA VAL A 5 -17.43 -15.30 -7.02
C VAL A 5 -16.91 -13.88 -6.78
N LEU A 6 -16.37 -13.64 -5.58
CA LEU A 6 -15.66 -12.40 -5.24
C LEU A 6 -14.18 -12.61 -5.51
N SER A 7 -13.60 -11.75 -6.35
CA SER A 7 -12.16 -11.74 -6.54
C SER A 7 -11.48 -10.91 -5.45
N THR A 8 -10.20 -11.19 -5.24
CA THR A 8 -9.34 -10.39 -4.37
C THR A 8 -9.36 -8.91 -4.78
N ASN A 9 -9.38 -8.63 -6.08
CA ASN A 9 -9.42 -7.26 -6.61
C ASN A 9 -10.73 -6.55 -6.26
N ASP A 10 -11.87 -7.24 -6.33
CA ASP A 10 -13.18 -6.65 -5.98
C ASP A 10 -13.19 -6.16 -4.53
N ILE A 11 -12.62 -6.96 -3.63
CA ILE A 11 -12.51 -6.62 -2.20
C ILE A 11 -11.55 -5.44 -2.02
N SER A 12 -10.41 -5.44 -2.69
CA SER A 12 -9.42 -4.35 -2.64
C SER A 12 -10.02 -3.02 -3.09
N PHE A 13 -10.75 -3.00 -4.21
CA PHE A 13 -11.42 -1.78 -4.69
C PHE A 13 -12.48 -1.29 -3.70
N CYS A 14 -13.25 -2.19 -3.08
CA CYS A 14 -14.23 -1.79 -2.06
C CYS A 14 -13.55 -1.16 -0.83
N LEU A 15 -12.44 -1.72 -0.37
CA LEU A 15 -11.67 -1.18 0.76
C LEU A 15 -11.06 0.19 0.43
N ALA A 16 -10.46 0.32 -0.76
CA ALA A 16 -9.88 1.58 -1.21
C ALA A 16 -10.94 2.68 -1.39
N ASN A 17 -12.08 2.37 -2.01
CA ASN A 17 -13.19 3.32 -2.13
C ASN A 17 -13.74 3.74 -0.76
N ALA A 18 -13.85 2.81 0.19
CA ALA A 18 -14.26 3.14 1.55
C ALA A 18 -13.26 4.10 2.22
N LEU A 19 -11.97 3.98 1.93
CA LEU A 19 -10.91 4.86 2.41
C LEU A 19 -11.02 6.27 1.81
N ASP A 20 -11.29 6.36 0.51
CA ASP A 20 -11.48 7.63 -0.21
C ASP A 20 -12.71 8.41 0.25
N PHE A 21 -13.79 7.72 0.63
CA PHE A 21 -15.00 8.38 1.15
C PHE A 21 -14.80 9.11 2.48
N VAL A 22 -13.72 8.82 3.23
CA VAL A 22 -13.45 9.46 4.52
C VAL A 22 -13.09 10.94 4.35
N SER A 23 -12.56 11.36 3.20
CA SER A 23 -12.22 12.76 2.95
C SER A 23 -12.22 13.10 1.45
N PRO A 24 -12.92 14.15 1.00
CA PRO A 24 -12.84 14.64 -0.38
C PRO A 24 -11.42 15.00 -0.84
N LEU A 25 -10.50 15.29 0.09
CA LEU A 25 -9.09 15.56 -0.21
C LEU A 25 -8.31 14.32 -0.63
N LEU A 26 -8.83 13.12 -0.32
CA LEU A 26 -8.25 11.82 -0.67
C LEU A 26 -8.92 11.21 -1.91
N ALA A 27 -9.90 11.88 -2.51
CA ALA A 27 -10.62 11.35 -3.67
C ALA A 27 -9.66 11.00 -4.81
N ASP A 28 -9.67 9.73 -5.19
CA ASP A 28 -8.83 9.10 -6.21
C ASP A 28 -7.32 9.09 -5.88
N HIS A 29 -6.89 9.42 -4.65
CA HIS A 29 -5.47 9.39 -4.29
C HIS A 29 -4.91 7.98 -4.46
N HIS A 30 -5.53 6.99 -3.81
CA HIS A 30 -5.05 5.61 -3.86
C HIS A 30 -5.11 5.04 -5.29
N MET A 31 -6.15 5.40 -6.06
CA MET A 31 -6.27 5.02 -7.47
C MET A 31 -5.16 5.60 -8.33
N LYS A 32 -4.80 6.88 -8.13
CA LYS A 32 -3.71 7.55 -8.86
C LYS A 32 -2.35 6.94 -8.50
N VAL A 33 -2.10 6.72 -7.21
CA VAL A 33 -0.87 6.07 -6.72
C VAL A 33 -0.75 4.67 -7.34
N ALA A 34 -1.81 3.85 -7.27
CA ALA A 34 -1.82 2.51 -7.86
C ALA A 34 -1.56 2.52 -9.37
N SER A 35 -2.16 3.46 -10.11
CA SER A 35 -1.94 3.61 -11.56
C SER A 35 -0.51 4.01 -11.90
N LEU A 36 0.10 4.90 -11.12
CA LEU A 36 1.49 5.34 -11.30
C LEU A 36 2.45 4.21 -10.96
N SER A 37 2.24 3.52 -9.84
CA SER A 37 3.05 2.37 -9.43
C SER A 37 2.99 1.24 -10.46
N LEU A 38 1.82 0.95 -11.03
CA LEU A 38 1.69 -0.01 -12.12
C LEU A 38 2.51 0.42 -13.34
N SER A 39 2.38 1.68 -13.77
CA SER A 39 3.10 2.20 -14.93
C SER A 39 4.62 2.13 -14.75
N LEU A 40 5.12 2.45 -13.56
CA LEU A 40 6.54 2.32 -13.22
C LEU A 40 7.00 0.86 -13.22
N ALA A 41 6.22 -0.05 -12.62
CA ALA A 41 6.54 -1.47 -12.60
C ALA A 41 6.59 -2.06 -14.02
N THR A 42 5.68 -1.66 -14.91
CA THR A 42 5.68 -2.03 -16.32
C THR A 42 6.96 -1.56 -17.03
N GLU A 43 7.33 -0.29 -16.89
CA GLU A 43 8.54 0.28 -17.52
C GLU A 43 9.83 -0.36 -16.99
N LEU A 44 9.84 -0.81 -15.74
CA LEU A 44 10.97 -1.51 -15.12
C LEU A 44 11.01 -3.01 -15.43
N GLY A 45 10.06 -3.52 -16.20
CA GLY A 45 10.05 -4.91 -16.67
C GLY A 45 9.63 -5.94 -15.61
N PHE A 46 8.80 -5.54 -14.65
CA PHE A 46 8.27 -6.45 -13.63
C PHE A 46 7.31 -7.46 -14.28
N SER A 47 7.23 -8.66 -13.73
CA SER A 47 6.24 -9.67 -14.16
C SER A 47 4.80 -9.22 -13.86
N ASP A 48 3.82 -9.84 -14.52
CA ASP A 48 2.39 -9.52 -14.31
C ASP A 48 1.97 -9.71 -12.84
N ASP A 49 2.51 -10.73 -12.16
CA ASP A 49 2.25 -10.97 -10.73
C ASP A 49 2.86 -9.86 -9.85
N GLU A 50 4.07 -9.40 -10.15
CA GLU A 50 4.74 -8.32 -9.41
C GLU A 50 4.06 -6.96 -9.65
N GLN A 51 3.60 -6.71 -10.87
CA GLN A 51 2.79 -5.53 -11.21
C GLN A 51 1.47 -5.53 -10.44
N LEU A 52 0.82 -6.69 -10.31
CA LEU A 52 -0.39 -6.85 -9.50
C LEU A 52 -0.11 -6.60 -8.01
N ASP A 53 0.96 -7.19 -7.46
CA ASP A 53 1.36 -7.03 -6.06
C ASP A 53 1.63 -5.54 -5.73
N VAL A 54 2.41 -4.85 -6.57
CA VAL A 54 2.74 -3.42 -6.40
C VAL A 54 1.52 -2.52 -6.51
N SER A 55 0.67 -2.74 -7.50
CA SER A 55 -0.54 -1.92 -7.69
C SER A 55 -1.56 -2.11 -6.57
N LEU A 56 -1.74 -3.34 -6.06
CA LEU A 56 -2.59 -3.61 -4.91
C LEU A 56 -2.03 -3.03 -3.61
N ALA A 57 -0.71 -3.10 -3.40
CA ALA A 57 -0.09 -2.46 -2.25
C ALA A 57 -0.25 -0.95 -2.27
N ALA A 58 0.00 -0.32 -3.41
CA ALA A 58 -0.23 1.10 -3.62
C ALA A 58 -1.70 1.51 -3.38
N LEU A 59 -2.66 0.69 -3.82
CA LEU A 59 -4.08 0.94 -3.62
C LEU A 59 -4.51 0.87 -2.14
N LEU A 60 -3.80 0.10 -1.32
CA LEU A 60 -4.19 -0.22 0.06
C LEU A 60 -3.26 0.35 1.14
N HIS A 61 -2.20 1.08 0.75
CA HIS A 61 -1.10 1.45 1.65
C HIS A 61 -1.53 2.22 2.91
N ASP A 62 -2.55 3.07 2.80
CA ASP A 62 -3.02 3.94 3.88
C ASP A 62 -4.20 3.39 4.69
N THR A 63 -4.57 2.13 4.45
CA THR A 63 -5.70 1.48 5.15
C THR A 63 -5.48 1.31 6.66
N GLY A 64 -4.21 1.30 7.11
CA GLY A 64 -3.85 1.32 8.53
C GLY A 64 -4.13 2.65 9.23
N ALA A 65 -4.43 3.74 8.51
CA ALA A 65 -4.70 5.06 9.07
C ALA A 65 -6.15 5.19 9.58
N LEU A 66 -6.53 4.41 10.59
CA LEU A 66 -7.93 4.18 10.95
C LEU A 66 -8.65 5.39 11.59
N SER A 67 -7.95 6.36 12.18
CA SER A 67 -8.57 7.55 12.77
C SER A 67 -8.39 8.82 11.91
N LEU A 68 -9.36 9.74 11.94
CA LEU A 68 -9.24 11.07 11.30
C LEU A 68 -7.99 11.80 11.79
N ASP A 69 -7.67 11.62 13.07
CA ASP A 69 -6.55 12.24 13.76
C ASP A 69 -5.20 11.66 13.32
N ASP A 70 -5.14 10.42 12.85
CA ASP A 70 -3.96 9.82 12.23
C ASP A 70 -3.81 10.36 10.80
N ARG A 71 -4.91 10.43 10.05
CA ARG A 71 -4.92 10.94 8.67
C ARG A 71 -4.51 12.41 8.57
N PHE A 72 -4.99 13.29 9.45
CA PHE A 72 -4.55 14.69 9.51
C PHE A 72 -3.07 14.86 9.87
N LYS A 73 -2.46 13.87 10.53
CA LYS A 73 -1.04 13.88 10.89
C LYS A 73 -0.16 13.31 9.77
N LEU A 74 -0.70 12.43 8.90
CA LEU A 74 -0.06 12.04 7.63
C LEU A 74 0.19 13.26 6.74
N PHE A 75 -0.80 14.17 6.63
CA PHE A 75 -0.64 15.43 5.90
C PHE A 75 0.48 16.34 6.45
N LYS A 76 0.94 16.13 7.69
CA LYS A 76 1.99 16.94 8.33
C LYS A 76 3.38 16.29 8.27
N PHE A 77 3.54 15.15 7.59
CA PHE A 77 4.81 14.41 7.50
C PHE A 77 5.51 14.19 8.86
N ASP A 78 4.74 13.88 9.92
CA ASP A 78 5.31 13.54 11.23
C ASP A 78 5.87 12.10 11.20
N THR A 79 7.17 11.99 10.97
CA THR A 79 7.93 10.74 10.72
C THR A 79 7.80 9.68 11.80
N ARG A 80 7.36 10.03 13.03
CA ARG A 80 7.15 9.04 14.10
C ARG A 80 5.79 8.35 14.00
N LYS A 81 4.79 8.98 13.39
CA LYS A 81 3.43 8.44 13.27
C LYS A 81 3.20 7.73 11.94
N THR A 82 3.98 8.07 10.91
CA THR A 82 3.97 7.35 9.63
C THR A 82 4.31 5.86 9.78
N ARG A 83 5.11 5.46 10.78
CA ARG A 83 5.38 4.03 11.01
C ARG A 83 4.21 3.27 11.62
N VAL A 84 3.30 3.95 12.30
CA VAL A 84 2.20 3.29 13.03
C VAL A 84 1.16 2.77 12.05
N HIS A 85 0.74 3.58 11.06
CA HIS A 85 -0.24 3.10 10.09
C HIS A 85 0.35 2.05 9.15
N CYS A 86 1.62 2.15 8.79
CA CYS A 86 2.31 1.08 8.05
C CYS A 86 2.20 -0.27 8.77
N GLU A 87 2.49 -0.30 10.07
CA GLU A 87 2.40 -1.52 10.89
C GLU A 87 0.96 -2.00 11.07
N LEU A 88 -0.01 -1.08 11.23
CA LEU A 88 -1.42 -1.45 11.30
C LEU A 88 -1.94 -2.02 9.97
N GLY A 89 -1.52 -1.44 8.83
CA GLY A 89 -1.83 -1.95 7.50
C GLY A 89 -1.23 -3.34 7.27
N TYR A 90 0.02 -3.56 7.70
CA TYR A 90 0.62 -4.88 7.71
C TYR A 90 -0.21 -5.91 8.49
N GLN A 91 -0.56 -5.58 9.73
CA GLN A 91 -1.34 -6.46 10.61
C GLN A 91 -2.74 -6.75 10.05
N LEU A 92 -3.34 -5.80 9.34
CA LEU A 92 -4.64 -5.96 8.68
C LEU A 92 -4.60 -7.05 7.60
N TYR A 93 -3.51 -7.12 6.83
CA TYR A 93 -3.44 -7.96 5.63
C TYR A 93 -2.63 -9.24 5.77
N ASN A 94 -1.62 -9.27 6.63
CA ASN A 94 -0.66 -10.39 6.74
C ASN A 94 -1.29 -11.73 7.15
N ARG A 95 -2.54 -11.73 7.65
CA ARG A 95 -3.25 -12.95 8.05
C ARG A 95 -4.00 -13.63 6.91
N PHE A 96 -4.15 -12.96 5.76
CA PHE A 96 -4.81 -13.52 4.58
C PHE A 96 -3.73 -13.91 3.56
N ALA A 97 -3.59 -15.21 3.30
CA ALA A 97 -2.47 -15.74 2.50
C ALA A 97 -2.27 -15.04 1.13
N PRO A 98 -3.33 -14.69 0.36
CA PRO A 98 -3.18 -13.94 -0.88
C PRO A 98 -2.61 -12.53 -0.73
N PHE A 99 -2.64 -11.94 0.47
CA PHE A 99 -2.16 -10.58 0.74
C PHE A 99 -0.85 -10.52 1.50
N THR A 100 -0.22 -11.66 1.85
CA THR A 100 1.01 -11.67 2.64
C THR A 100 2.12 -10.81 2.02
N LYS A 101 2.34 -10.91 0.69
CA LYS A 101 3.34 -10.10 -0.02
C LYS A 101 2.99 -8.60 -0.03
N ILE A 102 1.72 -8.30 -0.31
CA ILE A 102 1.20 -6.94 -0.32
C ILE A 102 1.29 -6.31 1.08
N ALA A 103 1.07 -7.08 2.14
CA ALA A 103 1.20 -6.63 3.51
C ALA A 103 2.62 -6.13 3.81
N GLU A 104 3.65 -6.87 3.38
CA GLU A 104 5.05 -6.45 3.54
C GLU A 104 5.32 -5.14 2.78
N LEU A 105 4.83 -4.98 1.54
CA LEU A 105 4.93 -3.73 0.79
C LEU A 105 4.28 -2.55 1.55
N ILE A 106 3.09 -2.76 2.11
CA ILE A 106 2.37 -1.76 2.91
C ILE A 106 3.15 -1.41 4.18
N ARG A 107 3.88 -2.36 4.79
CA ARG A 107 4.69 -2.09 5.99
C ARG A 107 5.84 -1.12 5.73
N HIS A 108 6.36 -1.11 4.50
CA HIS A 108 7.60 -0.41 4.17
C HIS A 108 7.43 0.81 3.26
N HIS A 109 6.20 1.21 2.90
CA HIS A 109 5.96 2.30 1.93
C HIS A 109 6.46 3.70 2.34
N HIS A 110 6.86 3.90 3.60
CA HIS A 110 7.51 5.14 4.08
C HIS A 110 9.01 4.97 4.39
N THR A 111 9.63 3.85 4.01
CA THR A 111 11.05 3.58 4.28
C THR A 111 11.93 4.39 3.33
N TYR A 112 12.76 5.30 3.84
CA TYR A 112 13.64 6.08 2.98
C TYR A 112 14.67 5.21 2.25
N TRP A 113 15.03 5.63 1.03
CA TRP A 113 16.07 4.98 0.24
C TRP A 113 17.42 4.85 0.99
N GLU A 114 17.82 5.88 1.74
CA GLU A 114 19.07 5.89 2.51
C GLU A 114 19.04 4.95 3.73
N ASP A 115 17.86 4.76 4.33
CA ASP A 115 17.62 3.82 5.43
C ASP A 115 17.44 2.37 4.95
N GLY A 116 17.30 2.17 3.62
CA GLY A 116 17.04 0.88 2.98
C GLY A 116 18.14 0.37 2.04
N ARG A 117 19.13 1.18 1.63
CA ARG A 117 20.13 0.89 0.55
C ARG A 117 19.60 -0.02 -0.59
N GLY A 118 18.34 0.16 -0.97
CA GLY A 118 17.64 -0.66 -1.98
C GLY A 118 17.44 -2.15 -1.65
N THR A 119 17.81 -2.65 -0.46
CA THR A 119 17.70 -4.10 -0.15
C THR A 119 17.44 -4.46 1.31
N GLU A 120 17.61 -3.59 2.32
CA GLU A 120 17.49 -3.99 3.74
C GLU A 120 16.94 -2.86 4.65
N ASP A 121 15.80 -3.07 5.32
CA ASP A 121 15.37 -2.28 6.50
C ASP A 121 15.61 -3.11 7.76
N LYS A 122 16.41 -2.61 8.72
CA LYS A 122 16.74 -3.30 9.98
C LYS A 122 17.26 -4.74 9.85
N GLY A 123 17.88 -5.08 8.72
CA GLY A 123 18.45 -6.42 8.46
C GLY A 123 17.46 -7.42 7.84
N GLU A 124 16.24 -7.00 7.51
CA GLU A 124 15.30 -7.78 6.70
C GLU A 124 15.45 -7.37 5.23
N LYS A 125 15.69 -8.36 4.36
CA LYS A 125 15.88 -8.12 2.92
C LYS A 125 14.54 -7.96 2.22
N PHE A 126 14.35 -6.85 1.51
CA PHE A 126 13.18 -6.63 0.65
C PHE A 126 13.63 -6.25 -0.76
N ILE A 127 13.05 -6.91 -1.76
CA ILE A 127 13.15 -6.53 -3.16
C ILE A 127 11.96 -5.59 -3.40
N TRP A 128 12.18 -4.37 -3.90
CA TRP A 128 11.37 -3.61 -4.89
C TRP A 128 11.70 -2.09 -4.83
N ASP A 129 12.36 -1.59 -5.87
CA ASP A 129 12.89 -0.23 -6.05
C ASP A 129 11.85 0.89 -6.36
N VAL A 130 10.53 0.68 -6.16
CA VAL A 130 9.54 1.43 -6.97
C VAL A 130 8.39 2.12 -6.20
N ILE A 131 8.30 2.03 -4.88
CA ILE A 131 7.19 2.69 -4.17
C ILE A 131 7.74 3.66 -3.13
N LEU A 132 8.37 4.74 -3.59
CA LEU A 132 8.84 5.80 -2.71
C LEU A 132 8.51 7.17 -3.30
N TYR A 133 7.71 7.92 -2.54
CA TYR A 133 7.24 9.30 -2.79
C TYR A 133 6.03 9.49 -3.72
N ILE A 134 4.90 8.86 -3.38
CA ILE A 134 3.57 9.41 -3.75
C ILE A 134 2.78 9.64 -2.47
#